data_AF-A0A945RCY8-F1
#
_entry.id   AF-A0A945RCY8-F1
#
_cell.length_a   1.000
_cell.length_b   1.000
_cell.length_c   1.000
_cell.angle_alpha   90.00
_cell.angle_beta   90.00
_cell.angle_gamma   90.00
#
_symmetry.space_group_name_H-M   'P 1'
#
loop_
_entity.id
_entity.type
_entity.pdbx_description
1 polymer ?
#
loop_
_entity_poly.entity_id
_entity_poly.type
_entity_poly.pdbx_seq_one_letter_code
_entity_poly.pdbx_strand_id
1 'polypeptide(L)'
;MDFQEAIRKIEERGDFNRFAEVKPIFTERLERLREGDHTERGLCYYYLLISYLKAHLVHETQEAIEFYEAMDDAFTKQEEVYRKDKKKFAWGEMRDYFRLMNRCYGSLEILYVKHDFRIRRLASHRRKMQFKKDSFFFNSEYWHWFEYKVLEITSDYGTSLTRWSITTIGFVVFMGVVYGVVDLFTDPAMRIVQDSNLFDYIYFSLITLTAVGFGDVFPLAIIAKMLVMLEAFLGLVMLGIFIGLINKKL
;
A
#
# COMPACT_ATOMS: atom_id res chain seq x y z
N MET A 1 -21.40 12.93 -30.05
CA MET A 1 -21.35 12.88 -28.58
C MET A 1 -20.23 13.81 -28.17
N ASP A 2 -20.48 14.75 -27.25
CA ASP A 2 -19.42 15.62 -26.74
C ASP A 2 -18.62 14.93 -25.62
N PHE A 3 -17.53 15.55 -25.17
CA PHE A 3 -16.62 14.99 -24.16
C PHE A 3 -17.29 14.76 -22.80
N GLN A 4 -18.14 15.68 -22.34
CA GLN A 4 -18.81 15.56 -21.03
C GLN A 4 -19.91 14.50 -21.09
N GLU A 5 -20.62 14.42 -22.21
CA GLU A 5 -21.61 13.38 -22.49
C GLU A 5 -20.95 12.00 -22.55
N ALA A 6 -19.75 11.89 -23.13
CA ALA A 6 -18.97 10.66 -23.16
C ALA A 6 -18.59 10.20 -21.74
N ILE A 7 -18.08 11.12 -20.90
CA ILE A 7 -17.77 10.82 -19.49
C ILE A 7 -19.03 10.34 -18.75
N ARG A 8 -20.14 11.08 -18.87
CA ARG A 8 -21.39 10.73 -18.18
C ARG A 8 -21.87 9.33 -18.53
N LYS A 9 -21.85 8.97 -19.82
CA LYS A 9 -22.23 7.63 -20.27
C LYS A 9 -21.28 6.53 -19.80
N ILE A 10 -19.99 6.83 -19.69
CA ILE A 10 -19.02 5.88 -19.13
C ILE A 10 -19.24 5.71 -17.62
N GLU A 11 -19.63 6.76 -16.91
CA GLU A 11 -19.89 6.71 -15.46
C GLU A 11 -21.25 6.08 -15.09
N GLU A 12 -22.19 6.00 -16.03
CA GLU A 12 -23.45 5.28 -15.84
C GLU A 12 -23.22 3.83 -15.38
N ARG A 13 -24.05 3.36 -14.44
CA ARG A 13 -23.98 1.99 -13.91
C ARG A 13 -24.42 1.00 -14.97
N GLY A 14 -23.58 0.01 -15.25
CA GLY A 14 -23.86 -1.07 -16.20
C GLY A 14 -22.65 -1.37 -17.09
N ASP A 15 -22.87 -2.31 -18.01
CA ASP A 15 -21.90 -2.64 -19.06
C ASP A 15 -21.90 -1.53 -20.10
N PHE A 16 -20.70 -1.16 -20.55
CA PHE A 16 -20.51 -0.12 -21.56
C PHE A 16 -19.80 -0.74 -22.76
N ASN A 17 -20.58 -1.10 -23.79
CA ASN A 17 -20.06 -1.75 -25.00
C ASN A 17 -19.81 -0.77 -26.16
N ARG A 18 -19.76 0.55 -25.88
CA ARG A 18 -19.62 1.60 -26.92
C ARG A 18 -18.22 2.21 -26.95
N PHE A 19 -17.20 1.42 -26.60
CA PHE A 19 -15.80 1.86 -26.61
C PHE A 19 -15.39 2.52 -27.94
N ALA A 20 -15.77 1.93 -29.07
CA ALA A 20 -15.48 2.46 -30.41
C ALA A 20 -16.04 3.88 -30.64
N GLU A 21 -17.12 4.26 -29.96
CA GLU A 21 -17.72 5.58 -30.09
C GLU A 21 -17.03 6.64 -29.21
N VAL A 22 -16.52 6.24 -28.04
CA VAL A 22 -15.85 7.16 -27.11
C VAL A 22 -14.37 7.34 -27.45
N LYS A 23 -13.71 6.29 -27.96
CA LYS A 23 -12.28 6.31 -28.29
C LYS A 23 -11.85 7.55 -29.07
N PRO A 24 -12.45 7.89 -30.24
CA PRO A 24 -12.01 9.05 -31.00
C PRO A 24 -12.14 10.37 -30.23
N ILE A 25 -13.16 10.51 -29.37
CA ILE A 25 -13.39 11.72 -28.57
C ILE A 25 -12.25 11.95 -27.58
N PHE A 26 -11.84 10.90 -26.86
CA PHE A 26 -10.74 10.99 -25.90
C PHE A 26 -9.38 11.12 -26.61
N THR A 27 -9.17 10.45 -27.74
CA THR A 27 -7.94 10.61 -28.54
C THR A 27 -7.80 12.02 -29.09
N GLU A 28 -8.86 12.61 -29.66
CA GLU A 28 -8.86 14.00 -30.13
C GLU A 28 -8.62 14.99 -28.97
N ARG A 29 -9.16 14.70 -27.78
CA ARG A 29 -8.88 15.51 -26.59
C ARG A 29 -7.40 15.44 -26.22
N LEU A 30 -6.81 14.24 -26.18
CA LEU A 30 -5.39 14.02 -25.85
C LEU A 30 -4.45 14.83 -26.77
N GLU A 31 -4.74 14.88 -28.07
CA GLU A 31 -3.95 15.66 -29.05
C GLU A 31 -4.00 17.18 -28.82
N ARG A 32 -5.08 17.67 -28.20
CA ARG A 32 -5.27 19.11 -27.91
C ARG A 32 -4.69 19.54 -26.57
N LEU A 33 -4.35 18.60 -25.68
CA LEU A 33 -3.83 18.93 -24.35
C LEU A 33 -2.41 19.49 -24.45
N ARG A 34 -2.13 20.52 -23.64
CA ARG A 34 -0.77 21.03 -23.51
C ARG A 34 0.10 20.01 -22.79
N GLU A 35 1.42 20.09 -22.96
CA GLU A 35 2.33 19.14 -22.32
C GLU A 35 2.15 19.10 -20.78
N GLY A 36 1.88 20.24 -20.15
CA GLY A 36 1.69 20.37 -18.70
C GLY A 36 0.32 19.91 -18.15
N ASP A 37 -0.65 19.55 -18.98
CA ASP A 37 -2.00 19.15 -18.54
C ASP A 37 -2.05 17.68 -18.07
N HIS A 38 -1.16 17.31 -17.15
CA HIS A 38 -0.91 15.92 -16.76
C HIS A 38 -2.13 15.25 -16.11
N THR A 39 -2.86 15.96 -15.24
CA THR A 39 -4.09 15.42 -14.61
C THR A 39 -5.15 15.08 -15.66
N GLU A 40 -5.39 15.99 -16.60
CA GLU A 40 -6.41 15.80 -17.64
C GLU A 40 -6.01 14.71 -18.64
N ARG A 41 -4.72 14.63 -18.98
CA ARG A 41 -4.16 13.53 -19.79
C ARG A 41 -4.39 12.18 -19.12
N GLY A 42 -4.06 12.08 -17.83
CA GLY A 42 -4.29 10.85 -17.07
C GLY A 42 -5.77 10.48 -16.98
N LEU A 43 -6.66 11.47 -16.83
CA LEU A 43 -8.11 11.24 -16.87
C LEU A 43 -8.58 10.72 -18.23
N CYS A 44 -8.07 11.23 -19.34
CA CYS A 44 -8.44 10.72 -20.66
C CYS A 44 -8.06 9.24 -20.81
N TYR A 45 -6.85 8.86 -20.42
CA TYR A 45 -6.42 7.45 -20.41
C TYR A 45 -7.21 6.59 -19.42
N TYR A 46 -7.55 7.12 -18.24
CA TYR A 46 -8.44 6.46 -17.29
C TYR A 46 -9.81 6.17 -17.90
N TYR A 47 -10.45 7.14 -18.56
CA TYR A 47 -11.77 6.95 -19.19
C TYR A 47 -11.71 5.99 -20.39
N LEU A 48 -10.64 6.03 -21.19
CA LEU A 48 -10.37 5.02 -22.21
C LEU A 48 -10.23 3.62 -21.60
N LEU A 49 -9.45 3.49 -20.52
CA LEU A 49 -9.25 2.22 -19.83
C LEU A 49 -10.55 1.67 -19.24
N ILE A 50 -11.31 2.46 -18.48
CA ILE A 50 -12.54 1.94 -17.86
C ILE A 50 -13.62 1.62 -18.90
N SER A 51 -13.70 2.41 -20.00
CA SER A 51 -14.64 2.11 -21.08
C SER A 51 -14.25 0.84 -21.83
N TYR A 52 -12.95 0.57 -21.94
CA TYR A 52 -12.42 -0.67 -22.48
C TYR A 52 -12.67 -1.86 -21.54
N LEU A 53 -12.36 -1.72 -20.25
CA LEU A 53 -12.58 -2.75 -19.23
C LEU A 53 -14.05 -3.05 -18.98
N LYS A 54 -14.96 -2.10 -19.23
CA LYS A 54 -16.41 -2.37 -19.13
C LYS A 54 -16.94 -3.27 -20.24
N ALA A 55 -16.15 -3.54 -21.28
CA ALA A 55 -16.46 -4.60 -22.24
C ALA A 55 -16.13 -5.97 -21.63
N HIS A 56 -16.81 -7.03 -22.09
CA HIS A 56 -16.56 -8.39 -21.61
C HIS A 56 -15.19 -8.90 -22.11
N LEU A 57 -14.12 -8.66 -21.33
CA LEU A 57 -12.77 -9.10 -21.62
C LEU A 57 -12.46 -10.45 -20.95
N VAL A 58 -11.84 -11.36 -21.72
CA VAL A 58 -11.38 -12.68 -21.25
C VAL A 58 -9.96 -12.63 -20.72
N HIS A 59 -9.10 -11.79 -21.30
CA HIS A 59 -7.71 -11.61 -20.92
C HIS A 59 -7.32 -10.14 -20.99
N GLU A 60 -6.24 -9.78 -20.31
CA GLU A 60 -5.70 -8.42 -20.35
C GLU A 60 -5.03 -8.19 -21.71
N THR A 61 -5.56 -7.25 -22.49
CA THR A 61 -5.02 -6.92 -23.81
C THR A 61 -3.89 -5.89 -23.70
N GLN A 62 -3.03 -5.86 -24.71
CA GLN A 62 -1.96 -4.87 -24.81
C GLN A 62 -2.50 -3.42 -24.79
N GLU A 63 -3.66 -3.18 -25.40
CA GLU A 63 -4.30 -1.86 -25.40
C GLU A 63 -4.73 -1.42 -23.99
N ALA A 64 -5.27 -2.34 -23.18
CA ALA A 64 -5.62 -2.05 -21.78
C ALA A 64 -4.37 -1.76 -20.93
N ILE A 65 -3.27 -2.47 -21.18
CA ILE A 65 -1.98 -2.26 -20.53
C ILE A 65 -1.46 -0.85 -20.84
N GLU A 66 -1.45 -0.46 -22.11
CA GLU A 66 -0.97 0.85 -22.58
C GLU A 66 -1.79 1.99 -21.98
N PHE A 67 -3.12 1.87 -21.93
CA PHE A 67 -3.95 2.88 -21.27
C PHE A 67 -3.67 2.97 -19.77
N TYR A 68 -3.47 1.85 -19.08
CA TYR A 68 -3.12 1.87 -17.67
C TYR A 68 -1.78 2.56 -17.42
N GLU A 69 -0.75 2.23 -18.20
CA GLU A 69 0.60 2.77 -18.04
C GLU A 69 0.66 4.25 -18.39
N ALA A 70 0.00 4.67 -19.47
CA ALA A 70 -0.08 6.08 -19.84
C ALA A 70 -0.88 6.92 -18.83
N MET A 71 -1.96 6.36 -18.26
CA MET A 71 -2.70 6.97 -17.15
C MET A 71 -1.80 7.15 -15.92
N ASP A 72 -1.14 6.07 -15.50
CA ASP A 72 -0.30 6.03 -14.30
C ASP A 72 0.91 6.97 -14.39
N ASP A 73 1.57 7.03 -15.55
CA ASP A 73 2.65 7.96 -15.84
C ASP A 73 2.17 9.42 -15.79
N ALA A 74 1.03 9.74 -16.41
CA ALA A 74 0.48 11.09 -16.39
C ALA A 74 0.10 11.52 -14.95
N PHE A 75 -0.52 10.66 -14.17
CA PHE A 75 -0.82 10.95 -12.77
C PHE A 75 0.47 11.12 -11.96
N THR A 76 1.45 10.24 -12.09
CA THR A 76 2.73 10.36 -11.37
C THR A 76 3.45 11.67 -11.71
N LYS A 77 3.49 12.07 -12.98
CA LYS A 77 4.07 13.36 -13.42
C LYS A 77 3.38 14.55 -12.77
N GLN A 78 2.04 14.54 -12.66
CA GLN A 78 1.33 15.59 -11.95
C GLN A 78 1.74 15.65 -10.47
N GLU A 79 1.87 14.51 -9.81
CA GLU A 79 2.29 14.45 -8.41
C GLU A 79 3.70 15.03 -8.22
N GLU A 80 4.62 14.73 -9.15
CA GLU A 80 5.96 15.32 -9.16
C GLU A 80 5.94 16.84 -9.31
N VAL A 81 5.04 17.37 -10.16
CA VAL A 81 4.83 18.82 -10.30
C VAL A 81 4.40 19.43 -8.97
N TYR A 82 3.41 18.83 -8.28
CA TYR A 82 3.01 19.29 -6.95
C TYR A 82 4.14 19.19 -5.93
N ARG A 83 4.98 18.15 -6.01
CA ARG A 83 6.11 17.95 -5.10
C ARG A 83 7.20 18.99 -5.29
N LYS A 84 7.53 19.34 -6.54
CA LYS A 84 8.56 20.35 -6.88
C LYS A 84 8.11 21.75 -6.52
N ASP A 85 6.85 22.08 -6.79
CA ASP A 85 6.32 23.44 -6.74
C ASP A 85 5.15 23.59 -5.76
N LYS A 86 5.16 22.89 -4.61
CA LYS A 86 4.06 22.83 -3.63
C LYS A 86 3.46 24.20 -3.25
N LYS A 87 4.28 25.26 -3.23
CA LYS A 87 3.85 26.62 -2.87
C LYS A 87 3.04 27.33 -3.96
N LYS A 88 3.10 26.87 -5.21
CA LYS A 88 2.38 27.48 -6.36
C LYS A 88 0.92 27.04 -6.44
N PHE A 89 0.54 25.96 -5.76
CA PHE A 89 -0.77 25.34 -5.88
C PHE A 89 -1.60 25.53 -4.61
N ALA A 90 -2.92 25.67 -4.79
CA ALA A 90 -3.83 25.73 -3.66
C ALA A 90 -3.91 24.37 -2.96
N TRP A 91 -4.00 24.37 -1.63
CA TRP A 91 -4.15 23.12 -0.85
C TRP A 91 -5.40 22.33 -1.26
N GLY A 92 -6.50 23.03 -1.59
CA GLY A 92 -7.73 22.40 -2.08
C GLY A 92 -7.54 21.62 -3.38
N GLU A 93 -6.79 22.19 -4.33
CA GLU A 93 -6.48 21.57 -5.62
C GLU A 93 -5.69 20.27 -5.45
N MET A 94 -4.61 20.29 -4.66
CA MET A 94 -3.82 19.09 -4.36
C MET A 94 -4.65 18.02 -3.66
N ARG A 95 -5.49 18.41 -2.69
CA ARG A 95 -6.39 17.50 -1.98
C ARG A 95 -7.41 16.87 -2.91
N ASP A 96 -7.97 17.63 -3.84
CA ASP A 96 -8.91 17.14 -4.85
C ASP A 96 -8.26 16.18 -5.82
N TYR A 97 -7.01 16.44 -6.21
CA TYR A 97 -6.21 15.52 -7.00
C TYR A 97 -6.00 14.18 -6.28
N PHE A 98 -5.55 14.15 -5.02
CA PHE A 98 -5.34 12.89 -4.30
C PHE A 98 -6.65 12.12 -4.06
N ARG A 99 -7.75 12.83 -3.80
CA ARG A 99 -9.09 12.21 -3.75
C ARG A 99 -9.48 11.59 -5.09
N LEU A 100 -9.18 12.26 -6.19
CA LEU A 100 -9.41 11.75 -7.53
C LEU A 100 -8.59 10.48 -7.78
N MET A 101 -7.30 10.46 -7.46
CA MET A 101 -6.46 9.26 -7.59
C MET A 101 -7.05 8.09 -6.80
N ASN A 102 -7.47 8.34 -5.56
CA ASN A 102 -8.10 7.30 -4.73
C ASN A 102 -9.38 6.73 -5.37
N ARG A 103 -10.18 7.57 -6.06
CA ARG A 103 -11.37 7.12 -6.80
C ARG A 103 -10.99 6.35 -8.07
N CYS A 104 -10.07 6.87 -8.89
CA CYS A 104 -9.68 6.24 -10.15
C CYS A 104 -9.11 4.83 -9.94
N TYR A 105 -8.07 4.69 -9.09
CA TYR A 105 -7.49 3.37 -8.82
C TYR A 105 -8.45 2.46 -8.04
N GLY A 106 -9.32 3.01 -7.18
CA GLY A 106 -10.37 2.24 -6.51
C GLY A 106 -11.40 1.64 -7.49
N SER A 107 -11.82 2.41 -8.49
CA SER A 107 -12.70 1.92 -9.56
C SER A 107 -12.01 0.83 -10.40
N LEU A 108 -10.72 1.00 -10.70
CA LEU A 108 -9.94 -0.01 -11.41
C LEU A 108 -9.80 -1.31 -10.62
N GLU A 109 -9.58 -1.24 -9.30
CA GLU A 109 -9.57 -2.45 -8.45
C GLU A 109 -10.88 -3.24 -8.60
N ILE A 110 -12.03 -2.56 -8.60
CA ILE A 110 -13.35 -3.20 -8.76
C ILE A 110 -13.48 -3.83 -10.16
N LEU A 111 -13.11 -3.11 -11.22
CA LEU A 111 -13.19 -3.63 -12.58
C LEU A 111 -12.26 -4.83 -12.77
N TYR A 112 -11.01 -4.76 -12.32
CA TYR A 112 -10.06 -5.87 -12.44
C TYR A 112 -10.48 -7.10 -11.65
N VAL A 113 -11.22 -6.95 -10.54
CA VAL A 113 -11.84 -8.10 -9.85
C VAL A 113 -12.87 -8.80 -10.74
N LYS A 114 -13.70 -8.05 -11.48
CA LYS A 114 -14.72 -8.64 -12.36
C LYS A 114 -14.11 -9.50 -13.48
N HIS A 115 -12.90 -9.17 -13.94
CA HIS A 115 -12.18 -9.92 -14.98
C HIS A 115 -11.15 -10.90 -14.44
N ASP A 116 -11.02 -11.08 -13.11
CA ASP A 116 -9.95 -11.86 -12.46
C ASP A 116 -8.51 -11.43 -12.86
N PHE A 117 -8.30 -10.15 -13.20
CA PHE A 117 -6.99 -9.60 -13.53
C PHE A 117 -6.20 -9.26 -12.25
N ARG A 118 -5.74 -10.30 -11.55
CA ARG A 118 -5.13 -10.20 -10.21
C ARG A 118 -3.91 -9.29 -10.17
N ILE A 119 -3.04 -9.34 -11.18
CA ILE A 119 -1.79 -8.55 -11.22
C ILE A 119 -2.11 -7.06 -11.27
N ARG A 120 -2.97 -6.62 -12.19
CA ARG A 120 -3.37 -5.20 -12.31
C ARG A 120 -4.25 -4.71 -11.17
N ARG A 121 -5.07 -5.59 -10.58
CA ARG A 121 -5.75 -5.28 -9.33
C ARG A 121 -4.74 -4.92 -8.24
N LEU A 122 -3.69 -5.72 -8.06
CA LEU A 122 -2.64 -5.45 -7.06
C LEU A 122 -1.83 -4.20 -7.40
N ALA A 123 -1.51 -3.96 -8.68
CA ALA A 123 -0.84 -2.74 -9.12
C ALA A 123 -1.68 -1.49 -8.81
N SER A 124 -2.97 -1.51 -9.15
CA SER A 124 -3.92 -0.43 -8.85
C SER A 124 -4.05 -0.19 -7.34
N HIS A 125 -4.14 -1.26 -6.56
CA HIS A 125 -4.16 -1.17 -5.10
C HIS A 125 -2.90 -0.51 -4.54
N ARG A 126 -1.71 -0.93 -5.00
CA ARG A 126 -0.43 -0.36 -4.57
C ARG A 126 -0.35 1.13 -4.92
N ARG A 127 -0.72 1.51 -6.15
CA ARG A 127 -0.76 2.91 -6.59
C ARG A 127 -1.74 3.75 -5.76
N LYS A 128 -2.95 3.24 -5.51
CA LYS A 128 -3.92 3.88 -4.61
C LYS A 128 -3.31 4.17 -3.23
N MET A 129 -2.63 3.20 -2.64
CA MET A 129 -2.02 3.34 -1.32
C MET A 129 -0.81 4.29 -1.34
N GLN A 130 -0.03 4.33 -2.43
CA GLN A 130 1.03 5.31 -2.61
C GLN A 130 0.48 6.74 -2.64
N PHE A 131 -0.50 7.03 -3.50
CA PHE A 131 -1.14 8.35 -3.54
C PHE A 131 -1.77 8.74 -2.19
N LYS A 132 -2.34 7.77 -1.46
CA LYS A 132 -2.87 8.01 -0.11
C LYS A 132 -1.76 8.37 0.89
N LYS A 133 -0.63 7.66 0.85
CA LYS A 133 0.56 7.97 1.64
C LYS A 133 1.07 9.37 1.30
N ASP A 134 1.28 9.67 0.02
CA ASP A 134 1.82 10.95 -0.41
C ASP A 134 0.89 12.12 -0.04
N SER A 135 -0.44 11.93 -0.13
CA SER A 135 -1.44 12.89 0.37
C SER A 135 -1.20 13.31 1.83
N PHE A 136 -0.87 12.37 2.73
CA PHE A 136 -0.56 12.70 4.13
C PHE A 136 0.69 13.58 4.26
N PHE A 137 1.71 13.34 3.44
CA PHE A 137 2.90 14.19 3.38
C PHE A 137 2.54 15.62 2.92
N PHE A 138 1.69 15.74 1.91
CA PHE A 138 1.22 17.05 1.44
C PHE A 138 0.40 17.79 2.51
N ASN A 139 -0.40 17.07 3.30
CA ASN A 139 -1.18 17.62 4.41
C ASN A 139 -0.36 17.89 5.69
N SER A 140 0.95 17.61 5.69
CA SER A 140 1.82 17.69 6.87
C SER A 140 1.42 16.73 8.00
N GLU A 141 0.70 15.66 7.67
CA GLU A 141 0.31 14.58 8.57
C GLU A 141 1.39 13.49 8.58
N TYR A 142 2.60 13.86 9.03
CA TYR A 142 3.78 12.99 8.93
C TYR A 142 3.63 11.66 9.69
N TRP A 143 2.82 11.62 10.74
CA TRP A 143 2.55 10.39 11.49
C TRP A 143 1.82 9.35 10.62
N HIS A 144 0.72 9.72 9.98
CA HIS A 144 0.01 8.83 9.04
C HIS A 144 0.88 8.48 7.83
N TRP A 145 1.68 9.43 7.33
CA TRP A 145 2.65 9.13 6.27
C TRP A 145 3.65 8.05 6.71
N PHE A 146 4.18 8.14 7.93
CA PHE A 146 5.09 7.17 8.51
C PHE A 146 4.42 5.79 8.67
N GLU A 147 3.20 5.73 9.20
CA GLU A 147 2.43 4.48 9.29
C GLU A 147 2.30 3.79 7.94
N TYR A 148 1.91 4.53 6.89
CA TYR A 148 1.82 3.97 5.53
C TYR A 148 3.18 3.58 4.96
N LYS A 149 4.25 4.31 5.31
CA LYS A 149 5.60 3.97 4.90
C LYS A 149 6.08 2.67 5.55
N VAL A 150 5.77 2.46 6.83
CA VAL A 150 6.01 1.20 7.53
C VAL A 150 5.25 0.07 6.84
N LEU A 151 3.97 0.26 6.54
CA LEU A 151 3.15 -0.75 5.84
C LEU A 151 3.68 -1.07 4.42
N GLU A 152 4.17 -0.07 3.68
CA GLU A 152 4.81 -0.27 2.37
C GLU A 152 6.03 -1.19 2.46
N ILE A 153 6.93 -0.91 3.40
CA ILE A 153 8.20 -1.64 3.55
C ILE A 153 7.93 -3.05 4.05
N THR A 154 7.11 -3.19 5.08
CA THR A 154 6.92 -4.45 5.81
C THR A 154 5.98 -5.43 5.12
N SER A 155 4.93 -4.95 4.44
CA SER A 155 3.86 -5.81 3.91
C SER A 155 3.42 -5.46 2.49
N ASP A 156 4.04 -4.46 1.85
CA ASP A 156 3.59 -3.89 0.57
C ASP A 156 2.12 -3.45 0.62
N TYR A 157 1.80 -2.66 1.65
CA TYR A 157 0.42 -2.22 1.98
C TYR A 157 -0.56 -3.38 2.18
N GLY A 158 -0.11 -4.44 2.85
CA GLY A 158 -0.94 -5.60 3.12
C GLY A 158 -1.24 -6.41 1.85
N THR A 159 -0.27 -6.57 0.94
CA THR A 159 -0.42 -7.42 -0.25
C THR A 159 0.58 -8.58 -0.29
N SER A 160 1.74 -8.45 0.36
CA SER A 160 2.79 -9.47 0.35
C SER A 160 2.90 -10.17 1.70
N LEU A 161 2.33 -11.38 1.77
CA LEU A 161 2.48 -12.26 2.94
C LEU A 161 3.95 -12.61 3.20
N THR A 162 4.73 -12.83 2.14
CA THR A 162 6.15 -13.20 2.25
C THR A 162 6.99 -12.09 2.88
N ARG A 163 6.81 -10.82 2.47
CA ARG A 163 7.50 -9.68 3.10
C ARG A 163 7.15 -9.55 4.57
N TRP A 164 5.88 -9.78 4.90
CA TRP A 164 5.40 -9.73 6.27
C TRP A 164 6.02 -10.85 7.12
N SER A 165 6.04 -12.09 6.62
CA SER A 165 6.73 -13.22 7.29
C SER A 165 8.21 -12.94 7.55
N ILE A 166 8.92 -12.41 6.56
CA ILE A 166 10.34 -12.02 6.70
C ILE A 166 10.49 -10.92 7.76
N THR A 167 9.59 -9.93 7.77
CA THR A 167 9.59 -8.84 8.76
C THR A 167 9.36 -9.38 10.17
N THR A 168 8.43 -10.32 10.37
CA THR A 168 8.19 -10.95 11.67
C THR A 168 9.40 -11.74 12.15
N ILE A 169 10.00 -12.56 11.29
CA ILE A 169 11.22 -13.31 11.64
C ILE A 169 12.37 -12.35 11.98
N GLY A 170 12.55 -11.29 11.19
CA GLY A 170 13.55 -10.27 11.45
C GLY A 170 13.33 -9.54 12.77
N PHE A 171 12.07 -9.24 13.12
CA PHE A 171 11.71 -8.63 14.39
C PHE A 171 12.00 -9.56 15.59
N VAL A 172 11.71 -10.87 15.47
CA VAL A 172 12.05 -11.87 16.50
C VAL A 172 13.57 -11.94 16.71
N VAL A 173 14.35 -12.00 15.63
CA VAL A 173 15.82 -12.01 15.74
C VAL A 173 16.33 -10.70 16.35
N PHE A 174 15.78 -9.56 15.93
CA PHE A 174 16.12 -8.25 16.48
C PHE A 174 15.86 -8.18 18.00
N MET A 175 14.67 -8.60 18.46
CA MET A 175 14.34 -8.63 19.87
C MET A 175 15.22 -9.61 20.65
N GLY A 176 15.52 -10.79 20.09
CA GLY A 176 16.49 -11.72 20.67
C GLY A 176 17.87 -11.07 20.88
N VAL A 177 18.38 -10.32 19.91
CA VAL A 177 19.64 -9.56 20.06
C VAL A 177 19.51 -8.48 21.13
N VAL A 178 18.39 -7.75 21.17
CA VAL A 178 18.14 -6.73 22.20
C VAL A 178 18.15 -7.34 23.60
N TYR A 179 17.52 -8.51 23.80
CA TYR A 179 17.57 -9.23 25.09
C TYR A 179 18.98 -9.66 25.46
N GLY A 180 19.75 -10.21 24.52
CA GLY A 180 21.15 -10.54 24.74
C GLY A 180 21.97 -9.32 25.17
N VAL A 181 21.77 -8.17 24.51
CA VAL A 181 22.44 -6.90 24.87
C VAL A 181 22.03 -6.44 26.28
N VAL A 182 20.76 -6.54 26.64
CA VAL A 182 20.29 -6.20 28.00
C VAL A 182 20.96 -7.07 29.05
N ASP A 183 21.10 -8.37 28.80
CA ASP A 183 21.75 -9.31 29.72
C ASP A 183 23.26 -9.06 29.90
N LEU A 184 23.93 -8.44 28.93
CA LEU A 184 25.33 -8.00 29.07
C LEU A 184 25.50 -6.92 30.14
N PHE A 185 24.48 -6.09 30.34
CA PHE A 185 24.48 -5.00 31.33
C PHE A 185 23.71 -5.34 32.61
N THR A 186 23.20 -6.58 32.72
CA THR A 186 22.40 -7.03 33.86
C THR A 186 23.23 -7.96 34.75
N ASP A 187 23.04 -7.85 36.07
CA ASP A 187 23.67 -8.75 37.03
C ASP A 187 23.36 -10.23 36.70
N PRO A 188 24.32 -11.16 36.81
CA PRO A 188 24.13 -12.56 36.43
C PRO A 188 22.88 -13.22 37.05
N ALA A 189 22.55 -12.87 38.31
CA ALA A 189 21.36 -13.40 39.00
C ALA A 189 20.02 -12.92 38.43
N MET A 190 20.01 -11.87 37.60
CA MET A 190 18.83 -11.24 37.03
C MET A 190 18.74 -11.35 35.49
N ARG A 191 19.66 -12.09 34.87
CA ARG A 191 19.66 -12.34 33.43
C ARG A 191 18.40 -13.10 33.00
N ILE A 192 17.96 -12.80 31.78
CA ILE A 192 16.87 -13.51 31.11
C ILE A 192 17.31 -14.93 30.82
N VAL A 193 18.51 -15.10 30.25
CA VAL A 193 19.10 -16.40 29.93
C VAL A 193 20.40 -16.57 30.70
N GLN A 194 20.52 -17.67 31.46
CA GLN A 194 21.68 -17.95 32.30
C GLN A 194 22.91 -18.32 31.46
N ASP A 195 22.72 -19.23 30.51
CA ASP A 195 23.73 -19.62 29.54
C ASP A 195 23.61 -18.69 28.33
N SER A 196 24.60 -17.81 28.08
CA SER A 196 24.54 -16.73 27.08
C SER A 196 24.53 -17.21 25.61
N ASN A 197 23.60 -18.09 25.27
CA ASN A 197 23.38 -18.63 23.94
C ASN A 197 22.37 -17.75 23.19
N LEU A 198 22.79 -17.25 22.01
CA LEU A 198 21.94 -16.41 21.16
C LEU A 198 20.62 -17.09 20.79
N PHE A 199 20.63 -18.41 20.65
CA PHE A 199 19.43 -19.17 20.29
C PHE A 199 18.33 -19.05 21.35
N ASP A 200 18.70 -19.06 22.64
CA ASP A 200 17.73 -19.03 23.73
C ASP A 200 17.04 -17.66 23.84
N TYR A 201 17.74 -16.58 23.49
CA TYR A 201 17.12 -15.26 23.36
C TYR A 201 16.15 -15.15 22.18
N ILE A 202 16.50 -15.75 21.03
CA ILE A 202 15.61 -15.79 19.85
C ILE A 202 14.38 -16.65 20.15
N TYR A 203 14.59 -17.79 20.81
CA TYR A 203 13.51 -18.65 21.30
C TYR A 203 12.58 -17.88 22.25
N PHE A 204 13.15 -17.17 23.24
CA PHE A 204 12.39 -16.36 24.19
C PHE A 204 11.57 -15.26 23.49
N SER A 205 12.15 -14.56 22.52
CA SER A 205 11.45 -13.58 21.69
C SER A 205 10.31 -14.22 20.89
N LEU A 206 10.54 -15.38 20.26
CA LEU A 206 9.52 -16.07 19.47
C LEU A 206 8.30 -16.47 20.33
N ILE A 207 8.52 -17.09 21.49
CA ILE A 207 7.43 -17.53 22.38
C ILE A 207 6.72 -16.34 23.04
N THR A 208 7.40 -15.21 23.21
CA THR A 208 6.81 -13.96 23.71
C THR A 208 5.95 -13.29 22.64
N LEU A 209 6.47 -13.13 21.43
CA LEU A 209 5.75 -12.56 20.29
C LEU A 209 4.48 -13.36 19.96
N THR A 210 4.57 -14.69 20.04
CA THR A 210 3.43 -15.59 19.79
C THR A 210 2.50 -15.75 20.99
N ALA A 211 2.80 -15.11 22.11
CA ALA A 211 2.08 -15.24 23.39
C ALA A 211 1.95 -16.69 23.90
N VAL A 212 2.87 -17.58 23.49
CA VAL A 212 2.92 -18.97 23.99
C VAL A 212 3.48 -19.00 25.41
N GLY A 213 4.60 -18.32 25.66
CA GLY A 213 5.18 -18.12 26.98
C GLY A 213 5.29 -19.38 27.85
N PHE A 214 6.10 -20.36 27.45
CA PHE A 214 6.27 -21.62 28.19
C PHE A 214 6.73 -21.46 29.65
N GLY A 215 7.37 -20.33 29.98
CA GLY A 215 7.78 -19.98 31.35
C GLY A 215 9.09 -20.61 31.80
N ASP A 216 9.79 -21.29 30.90
CA ASP A 216 11.15 -21.80 31.05
C ASP A 216 12.21 -20.69 31.03
N VAL A 217 11.95 -19.62 30.27
CA VAL A 217 12.75 -18.39 30.24
C VAL A 217 11.85 -17.21 30.63
N PHE A 218 12.31 -16.36 31.56
CA PHE A 218 11.51 -15.23 32.04
C PHE A 218 12.37 -14.03 32.47
N PRO A 219 11.87 -12.79 32.27
CA PRO A 219 12.63 -11.58 32.61
C PRO A 219 12.56 -11.31 34.12
N LEU A 220 13.72 -11.12 34.76
CA LEU A 220 13.80 -10.71 36.16
C LEU A 220 13.97 -9.18 36.29
N ALA A 221 14.89 -8.61 35.50
CA ALA A 221 15.17 -7.19 35.49
C ALA A 221 13.98 -6.34 35.00
N ILE A 222 13.85 -5.13 35.54
CA ILE A 222 12.75 -4.20 35.21
C ILE A 222 12.78 -3.82 33.72
N ILE A 223 13.97 -3.54 33.18
CA ILE A 223 14.15 -3.20 31.77
C ILE A 223 13.72 -4.35 30.84
N ALA A 224 14.08 -5.59 31.19
CA ALA A 224 13.67 -6.78 30.45
C ALA A 224 12.15 -6.97 30.49
N LYS A 225 11.51 -6.76 31.65
CA LYS A 225 10.04 -6.81 31.78
C LYS A 225 9.34 -5.77 30.91
N MET A 226 9.88 -4.54 30.85
CA MET A 226 9.33 -3.48 29.99
C MET A 226 9.42 -3.84 28.51
N LEU A 227 10.54 -4.41 28.07
CA LEU A 227 10.72 -4.87 26.69
C LEU A 227 9.77 -6.02 26.34
N VAL A 228 9.60 -6.99 27.24
CA VAL A 228 8.67 -8.12 27.04
C VAL A 228 7.22 -7.64 26.96
N MET A 229 6.81 -6.65 27.77
CA MET A 229 5.47 -6.05 27.66
C MET A 229 5.26 -5.37 26.31
N LEU A 230 6.27 -4.65 25.81
CA LEU A 230 6.23 -4.01 24.50
C LEU A 230 6.19 -5.04 23.36
N GLU A 231 7.04 -6.06 23.43
CA GLU A 231 7.10 -7.13 22.43
C GLU A 231 5.78 -7.91 22.37
N ALA A 232 5.19 -8.27 23.52
CA ALA A 232 3.91 -8.95 23.57
C ALA A 232 2.79 -8.12 22.92
N PHE A 233 2.75 -6.80 23.20
CA PHE A 233 1.79 -5.90 22.57
C PHE A 233 1.99 -5.81 21.05
N LEU A 234 3.22 -5.63 20.59
CA LEU A 234 3.54 -5.59 19.16
C LEU A 234 3.26 -6.94 18.47
N GLY A 235 3.50 -8.06 19.16
CA GLY A 235 3.20 -9.40 18.68
C GLY A 235 1.71 -9.59 18.35
N LEU A 236 0.81 -9.09 19.20
CA LEU A 236 -0.63 -9.09 18.93
C LEU A 236 -0.98 -8.33 17.65
N VAL A 237 -0.42 -7.13 17.47
CA VAL A 237 -0.60 -6.34 16.25
C VAL A 237 -0.07 -7.12 15.05
N MET A 238 1.12 -7.73 15.19
CA MET A 238 1.77 -8.39 14.08
C MET A 238 1.04 -9.64 13.60
N LEU A 239 0.53 -10.44 14.54
CA LEU A 239 -0.32 -11.60 14.27
C LEU A 239 -1.67 -11.18 13.66
N GLY A 240 -2.27 -10.09 14.14
CA GLY A 240 -3.50 -9.54 13.56
C GLY A 240 -3.34 -9.17 12.08
N ILE A 241 -2.24 -8.53 11.71
CA ILE A 241 -1.91 -8.23 10.31
C ILE A 241 -1.67 -9.52 9.52
N PHE A 242 -0.98 -10.51 10.09
CA PHE A 242 -0.73 -11.80 9.44
C PHE A 242 -2.05 -12.52 9.08
N ILE A 243 -3.02 -12.54 10.01
CA ILE A 243 -4.36 -13.12 9.78
C ILE A 243 -5.10 -12.34 8.68
N GLY A 244 -5.07 -11.00 8.73
CA GLY A 244 -5.70 -10.15 7.70
C GLY A 244 -5.13 -10.40 6.30
N LEU A 245 -3.82 -10.66 6.19
CA LEU A 245 -3.15 -10.99 4.94
C LEU A 245 -3.57 -12.36 4.39
N ILE A 246 -3.73 -13.36 5.25
CA ILE A 246 -4.21 -14.69 4.86
C ILE A 246 -5.64 -14.60 4.32
N ASN A 247 -6.52 -13.89 5.02
CA ASN A 247 -7.92 -13.72 4.61
C ASN A 247 -8.07 -13.01 3.25
N LYS A 248 -7.10 -12.18 2.85
CA LYS A 248 -7.09 -11.52 1.54
C LYS A 248 -6.62 -12.43 0.40
N LYS A 249 -5.96 -13.55 0.73
CA LYS A 249 -5.35 -14.49 -0.22
C LYS A 249 -6.20 -15.75 -0.45
N LEU A 250 -6.95 -16.18 0.57
CA LEU A 250 -8.00 -17.20 0.48
C LEU A 250 -9.21 -16.66 -0.29
#